data_AF-A0A8S9WJC5-F1
#
_entry.id   AF-A0A8S9WJC5-F1
#
_cell.length_a   1.000
_cell.length_b   1.000
_cell.length_c   1.000
_cell.angle_alpha   90.00
_cell.angle_beta   90.00
_cell.angle_gamma   90.00
#
_symmetry.space_group_name_H-M   'P 1'
#
loop_
_entity.id
_entity.type
_entity.pdbx_description
1 polymer ?
#
loop_
_entity_poly.entity_id
_entity_poly.type
_entity_poly.pdbx_seq_one_letter_code
_entity_poly.pdbx_strand_id
1 'polypeptide(L)'
;MAIALTLLVVITLFTTFALLAFEQPVDDTNFVFNSSANVSHVTNTIDSVAAGTTLNTSNSWDKGDFNCNGVSADAGDLAMMIDVAVGKYVPDQNYDLNNNGIPADAGDLAMMKDASVGKIKLL
;
A
#
# COMPACT_ATOMS: atom_id res chain seq x y z
N MET A 1 -3.16 57.41 -39.01
CA MET A 1 -4.28 56.51 -38.67
C MET A 1 -3.85 55.05 -38.69
N ALA A 2 -2.72 54.71 -38.03
CA ALA A 2 -2.13 53.36 -38.10
C ALA A 2 -1.97 52.68 -36.72
N ILE A 3 -2.03 53.43 -35.62
CA ILE A 3 -1.77 52.90 -34.25
C ILE A 3 -2.99 52.16 -33.68
N ALA A 4 -4.21 52.57 -34.04
CA ALA A 4 -5.45 51.96 -33.53
C ALA A 4 -5.70 50.55 -34.09
N LEU A 5 -5.29 50.29 -35.35
CA LEU A 5 -5.46 48.97 -35.98
C LEU A 5 -4.46 47.96 -35.41
N THR A 6 -3.22 48.38 -35.11
CA THR A 6 -2.21 47.52 -34.50
C THR A 6 -2.56 47.12 -33.08
N LEU A 7 -3.13 48.03 -32.29
CA LEU A 7 -3.54 47.73 -30.90
C LEU A 7 -4.75 46.78 -30.85
N LEU A 8 -5.70 46.92 -31.77
CA LEU A 8 -6.87 46.03 -31.87
C LEU A 8 -6.47 44.61 -32.28
N VAL A 9 -5.54 44.48 -33.24
CA VAL A 9 -5.00 43.18 -33.68
C VAL A 9 -4.26 42.47 -32.54
N VAL A 10 -3.46 43.20 -31.77
CA VAL A 10 -2.72 42.64 -30.62
C VAL A 10 -3.67 42.19 -29.50
N ILE A 11 -4.72 42.95 -29.19
CA ILE A 11 -5.71 42.57 -28.17
C ILE A 11 -6.48 41.31 -28.59
N THR A 12 -6.93 41.22 -29.85
CA THR A 12 -7.64 40.03 -30.33
C THR A 12 -6.75 38.79 -30.32
N LEU A 13 -5.45 38.92 -30.67
CA LEU A 13 -4.51 37.80 -30.68
C LEU A 13 -4.24 37.27 -29.26
N PHE A 14 -4.13 38.17 -28.28
CA PHE A 14 -3.93 37.79 -26.87
C PHE A 14 -5.16 37.13 -26.23
N THR A 15 -6.38 37.48 -26.65
CA THR A 15 -7.60 36.84 -26.12
C THR A 15 -7.87 35.44 -26.67
N THR A 16 -7.48 35.15 -27.91
CA THR A 16 -7.62 33.79 -28.49
C THR A 16 -6.62 32.78 -27.95
N PHE A 17 -5.49 33.24 -27.39
CA PHE A 17 -4.44 32.34 -26.88
C PHE A 17 -4.72 31.81 -25.47
N ALA A 18 -5.74 32.34 -24.77
CA ALA A 18 -6.05 31.99 -23.38
C ALA A 18 -7.12 30.88 -23.23
N LEU A 19 -7.62 30.28 -24.32
CA LEU A 19 -8.72 29.31 -24.26
C LEU A 19 -8.45 28.02 -25.06
N LEU A 20 -7.22 27.52 -24.98
CA LEU A 20 -6.99 26.09 -25.17
C LEU A 20 -7.02 25.45 -23.78
N ALA A 21 -8.22 25.30 -23.23
CA ALA A 21 -8.43 24.32 -22.19
C ALA A 21 -8.11 22.97 -22.82
N PHE A 22 -6.97 22.43 -22.44
CA PHE A 22 -6.57 21.06 -22.70
C PHE A 22 -7.57 20.16 -21.97
N GLU A 23 -8.69 19.83 -22.61
CA GLU A 23 -9.50 18.72 -22.16
C GLU A 23 -8.70 17.45 -22.41
N GLN A 24 -8.05 16.97 -21.36
CA GLN A 24 -7.60 15.60 -21.36
C GLN A 24 -8.83 14.73 -21.31
N PRO A 25 -9.02 13.81 -22.28
CA PRO A 25 -9.97 12.74 -22.05
C PRO A 25 -9.53 12.09 -20.74
N VAL A 26 -10.42 12.07 -19.76
CA VAL A 26 -10.18 11.31 -18.54
C VAL A 26 -10.18 9.87 -19.00
N ASP A 27 -9.00 9.33 -19.22
CA ASP A 27 -8.83 7.91 -19.41
C ASP A 27 -9.01 7.30 -18.02
N ASP A 28 -10.21 6.78 -17.76
CA ASP A 28 -10.62 6.17 -16.49
C ASP A 28 -9.77 4.92 -16.13
N THR A 29 -8.77 4.58 -16.94
CA THR A 29 -7.77 3.55 -16.65
C THR A 29 -6.57 4.06 -15.84
N ASN A 30 -6.42 5.38 -15.66
CA ASN A 30 -5.26 5.93 -14.95
C ASN A 30 -5.59 6.34 -13.50
N PHE A 31 -5.38 5.42 -12.56
CA PHE A 31 -5.49 5.69 -11.13
C PHE A 31 -4.28 6.51 -10.65
N VAL A 32 -4.43 7.83 -10.49
CA VAL A 32 -3.37 8.70 -9.96
C VAL A 32 -3.51 8.84 -8.45
N PHE A 33 -2.64 8.17 -7.68
CA PHE A 33 -2.49 8.41 -6.24
C PHE A 33 -1.87 9.80 -6.01
N ASN A 34 -2.68 10.84 -5.83
CA ASN A 34 -2.19 12.14 -5.36
C ASN A 34 -2.27 12.22 -3.83
N SER A 35 -1.29 11.62 -3.15
CA SER A 35 -1.10 11.78 -1.72
C SER A 35 0.29 12.36 -1.46
N SER A 36 0.34 13.56 -0.89
CA SER A 36 1.58 14.25 -0.47
C SER A 36 2.26 13.60 0.76
N ALA A 37 1.87 12.39 1.14
CA ALA A 37 2.49 11.67 2.25
C ALA A 37 3.38 10.55 1.70
N ASN A 38 4.68 10.66 1.98
CA ASN A 38 5.75 9.70 1.68
C ASN A 38 5.28 8.24 1.57
N VAL A 39 5.20 7.75 0.34
CA VAL A 39 4.94 6.35 0.02
C VAL A 39 6.29 5.62 0.03
N SER A 40 6.63 4.98 1.15
CA SER A 40 7.97 4.39 1.38
C SER A 40 8.17 2.97 0.79
N HIS A 41 7.12 2.30 0.32
CA HIS A 41 7.26 1.06 -0.46
C HIS A 41 5.93 0.75 -1.15
N VAL A 42 5.83 1.04 -2.44
CA VAL A 42 4.80 0.48 -3.31
C VAL A 42 5.52 -0.38 -4.33
N THR A 43 5.64 -1.67 -4.03
CA THR A 43 5.96 -2.69 -5.04
C THR A 43 4.64 -3.09 -5.70
N ASN A 44 4.09 -2.18 -6.50
CA ASN A 44 2.96 -2.45 -7.37
C ASN A 44 3.41 -3.37 -8.52
N THR A 45 3.53 -4.66 -8.25
CA THR A 45 3.29 -5.65 -9.30
C THR A 45 1.78 -5.74 -9.42
N ILE A 46 1.18 -4.83 -10.20
CA ILE A 46 -0.21 -4.96 -10.62
C ILE A 46 -0.24 -6.05 -11.68
N ASP A 47 -0.23 -7.32 -11.25
CA ASP A 47 -0.69 -8.40 -12.10
C ASP A 47 -2.14 -8.08 -12.45
N SER A 48 -2.47 -8.02 -13.75
CA SER A 48 -3.75 -7.52 -14.24
C SER A 48 -4.94 -8.20 -13.53
N VAL A 49 -5.51 -7.51 -12.55
CA VAL A 49 -6.63 -7.99 -11.74
C VAL A 49 -7.90 -7.83 -12.57
N ALA A 50 -8.53 -8.95 -12.95
CA ALA A 50 -9.70 -8.96 -13.81
C ALA A 50 -10.85 -8.12 -13.22
N ALA A 51 -11.58 -7.38 -14.06
CA ALA A 51 -12.70 -6.57 -13.62
C ALA A 51 -13.73 -7.42 -12.84
N GLY A 52 -13.93 -7.10 -11.55
CA GLY A 52 -14.86 -7.81 -10.67
C GLY A 52 -14.21 -8.63 -9.55
N THR A 53 -12.88 -8.72 -9.49
CA THR A 53 -12.20 -9.32 -8.33
C THR A 53 -12.02 -8.27 -7.23
N THR A 54 -12.50 -8.57 -6.02
CA THR A 54 -12.21 -7.78 -4.83
C THR A 54 -10.72 -7.88 -4.52
N LEU A 55 -9.99 -6.76 -4.64
CA LEU A 55 -8.65 -6.65 -4.09
C LEU A 55 -8.81 -6.77 -2.56
N ASN A 56 -8.56 -7.96 -2.00
CA ASN A 56 -8.46 -8.08 -0.56
C ASN A 56 -7.14 -7.42 -0.17
N THR A 57 -7.16 -6.09 0.01
CA THR A 57 -6.12 -5.37 0.73
C THR A 57 -6.28 -5.78 2.19
N SER A 58 -5.97 -7.04 2.48
CA SER A 58 -5.84 -7.52 3.84
C SER A 58 -4.91 -6.52 4.51
N ASN A 59 -5.46 -5.80 5.48
CA ASN A 59 -4.74 -4.82 6.25
C ASN A 59 -3.51 -5.57 6.78
N SER A 60 -2.33 -5.24 6.26
CA SER A 60 -0.99 -5.84 6.56
C SER A 60 -0.57 -5.74 8.04
N TRP A 61 -1.53 -5.56 8.94
CA TRP A 61 -1.41 -5.07 10.31
C TRP A 61 -2.17 -5.98 11.28
N ASP A 62 -2.84 -7.04 10.80
CA ASP A 62 -3.47 -8.01 11.69
C ASP A 62 -2.36 -8.76 12.43
N LYS A 63 -2.35 -8.67 13.77
CA LYS A 63 -1.30 -9.27 14.59
C LYS A 63 -1.22 -10.76 14.29
N GLY A 64 -0.04 -11.22 13.84
CA GLY A 64 0.22 -12.60 13.48
C GLY A 64 -0.05 -12.98 12.01
N ASP A 65 -0.45 -12.06 11.14
CA ASP A 65 -0.42 -12.25 9.67
C ASP A 65 0.95 -11.79 9.13
N PHE A 66 1.96 -12.64 9.26
CA PHE A 66 3.33 -12.30 8.88
C PHE A 66 3.58 -12.49 7.38
N ASN A 67 2.85 -13.40 6.74
CA ASN A 67 2.97 -13.63 5.31
C ASN A 67 2.04 -12.73 4.46
N CYS A 68 1.25 -11.87 5.12
CA CYS A 68 0.37 -10.88 4.54
C CYS A 68 -0.70 -11.48 3.60
N ASN A 69 -1.21 -12.68 3.91
CA ASN A 69 -2.26 -13.31 3.11
C ASN A 69 -3.68 -12.99 3.62
N GLY A 70 -3.81 -12.23 4.71
CA GLY A 70 -5.07 -11.86 5.34
C GLY A 70 -5.67 -12.90 6.26
N VAL A 71 -4.93 -13.94 6.59
CA VAL A 71 -5.35 -14.99 7.53
C VAL A 71 -4.30 -15.09 8.63
N SER A 72 -4.49 -14.30 9.68
CA SER A 72 -3.58 -14.29 10.83
C SER A 72 -3.42 -15.67 11.48
N ALA A 73 -2.18 -15.95 11.86
CA ALA A 73 -1.72 -17.15 12.54
C ALA A 73 -1.96 -18.44 11.75
N ASP A 74 -1.96 -18.39 10.43
CA ASP A 74 -2.06 -19.61 9.65
C ASP A 74 -0.74 -20.42 9.63
N ALA A 75 -0.72 -21.52 8.87
CA ALA A 75 0.48 -22.36 8.78
C ALA A 75 1.67 -21.63 8.14
N GLY A 76 1.43 -20.68 7.23
CA GLY A 76 2.46 -19.85 6.62
C GLY A 76 3.04 -18.83 7.60
N ASP A 77 2.19 -18.22 8.43
CA ASP A 77 2.63 -17.30 9.48
C ASP A 77 3.47 -18.00 10.54
N LEU A 78 3.03 -19.18 10.97
CA LEU A 78 3.81 -19.99 11.90
C LEU A 78 5.17 -20.39 11.31
N ALA A 79 5.22 -20.76 10.03
CA ALA A 79 6.47 -21.06 9.36
C ALA A 79 7.40 -19.84 9.32
N MET A 80 6.85 -18.65 9.06
CA MET A 80 7.63 -17.41 9.07
C MET A 80 8.17 -17.09 10.47
N MET A 81 7.33 -17.21 11.52
CA MET A 81 7.76 -17.05 12.91
C MET A 81 8.91 -18.01 13.27
N ILE A 82 8.83 -19.27 12.84
CA ILE A 82 9.91 -20.25 13.05
C ILE A 82 11.19 -19.82 12.36
N ASP A 83 11.10 -19.38 11.11
CA ASP A 83 12.24 -18.93 10.31
C ASP A 83 12.95 -17.73 10.97
N VAL A 84 12.18 -16.80 11.52
CA VAL A 84 12.72 -15.67 12.28
C VAL A 84 13.32 -16.14 13.61
N ALA A 85 12.65 -17.02 14.36
CA ALA A 85 13.14 -17.55 15.63
C ALA A 85 14.47 -18.32 15.51
N VAL A 86 14.73 -18.97 14.37
CA VAL A 86 16.01 -19.65 14.08
C VAL A 86 17.05 -18.73 13.41
N GLY A 87 16.75 -17.45 13.27
CA GLY A 87 17.68 -16.43 12.77
C GLY A 87 17.86 -16.41 11.26
N LYS A 88 16.92 -16.93 10.46
CA LYS A 88 16.98 -16.77 8.98
C LYS A 88 16.74 -15.33 8.55
N TYR A 89 15.93 -14.59 9.32
CA TYR A 89 15.61 -13.19 9.09
C TYR A 89 15.81 -12.39 10.37
N VAL A 90 16.02 -11.08 10.24
CA VAL A 90 16.12 -10.17 11.39
C VAL A 90 14.70 -9.87 11.90
N PRO A 91 14.35 -10.25 13.14
CA PRO A 91 13.04 -9.93 13.69
C PRO A 91 12.89 -8.41 13.91
N ASP A 92 11.65 -7.93 13.75
CA ASP A 92 11.21 -6.63 14.25
C ASP A 92 10.20 -6.80 15.39
N GLN A 93 9.70 -5.68 15.93
CA GLN A 93 8.76 -5.68 17.06
C GLN A 93 7.41 -6.36 16.77
N ASN A 94 7.06 -6.60 15.50
CA ASN A 94 5.82 -7.29 15.17
C ASN A 94 5.88 -8.78 15.52
N TYR A 95 7.09 -9.33 15.65
CA TYR A 95 7.32 -10.70 16.08
C TYR A 95 7.30 -10.87 17.61
N ASP A 96 7.26 -9.79 18.39
CA ASP A 96 7.05 -9.84 19.84
C ASP A 96 5.55 -9.94 20.14
N LEU A 97 5.02 -11.15 20.04
CA LEU A 97 3.60 -11.42 20.25
C LEU A 97 3.21 -11.30 21.72
N ASN A 98 4.13 -11.64 22.63
CA ASN A 98 3.89 -11.66 24.07
C ASN A 98 4.26 -10.33 24.77
N ASN A 99 4.80 -9.36 24.03
CA ASN A 99 5.21 -8.02 24.47
C ASN A 99 6.28 -8.04 25.58
N ASN A 100 7.22 -8.99 25.56
CA ASN A 100 8.31 -9.05 26.54
C ASN A 100 9.57 -8.27 26.12
N GLY A 101 9.55 -7.65 24.94
CA GLY A 101 10.65 -6.88 24.36
C GLY A 101 11.71 -7.72 23.65
N ILE A 102 11.50 -9.04 23.52
CA ILE A 102 12.40 -9.97 22.82
C ILE A 102 11.62 -10.63 21.68
N PRO A 103 11.66 -10.05 20.47
CA PRO A 103 10.87 -10.56 19.36
C PRO A 103 11.27 -11.97 18.90
N ALA A 104 10.29 -12.73 18.44
CA ALA A 104 10.43 -14.09 17.92
C ALA A 104 11.07 -15.07 18.91
N ASP A 105 10.87 -14.86 20.21
CA ASP A 105 11.41 -15.75 21.22
C ASP A 105 10.55 -17.02 21.40
N ALA A 106 10.94 -17.87 22.35
CA ALA A 106 10.21 -19.11 22.63
C ALA A 106 8.76 -18.87 23.09
N GLY A 107 8.49 -17.76 23.77
CA GLY A 107 7.15 -17.36 24.20
C GLY A 107 6.30 -16.89 23.05
N ASP A 108 6.86 -16.10 22.13
CA ASP A 108 6.18 -15.66 20.91
C ASP A 108 5.82 -16.85 20.02
N LEU A 109 6.77 -17.78 19.84
CA LEU A 109 6.53 -18.99 19.06
C LEU A 109 5.47 -19.89 19.71
N ALA A 110 5.41 -19.95 21.04
CA ALA A 110 4.37 -20.69 21.75
C ALA A 110 2.98 -20.05 21.53
N MET A 111 2.88 -18.72 21.64
CA MET A 111 1.65 -17.99 21.36
C MET A 111 1.20 -18.19 19.91
N MET A 112 2.10 -18.09 18.94
CA MET A 112 1.78 -18.32 17.53
C MET A 112 1.27 -19.74 17.28
N LYS A 113 1.89 -20.76 17.89
CA LYS A 113 1.41 -22.14 17.78
C LYS A 113 0.00 -22.30 18.32
N ASP A 114 -0.27 -21.77 19.52
CA ASP A 114 -1.61 -21.85 20.11
C ASP A 114 -2.66 -21.08 19.29
N ALA A 115 -2.27 -19.96 18.69
CA ALA A 115 -3.12 -19.21 17.76
C ALA A 115 -3.41 -20.02 16.48
N SER A 116 -2.40 -20.65 15.89
CA SER A 116 -2.55 -21.43 14.64
C SER A 116 -3.44 -22.65 14.72
N VAL A 117 -3.59 -23.20 15.93
CA VAL A 117 -4.51 -24.31 16.20
C VAL A 117 -5.85 -23.83 16.79
N GLY A 118 -6.08 -22.52 16.84
CA GLY A 118 -7.33 -21.91 17.28
C GLY A 118 -7.59 -21.95 18.78
N LYS A 119 -6.57 -22.16 19.63
CA LYS A 119 -6.73 -22.12 21.09
C LYS A 119 -6.84 -20.69 21.63
N ILE A 120 -6.15 -19.75 21.00
CA ILE A 120 -6.16 -18.33 21.35
C ILE A 120 -6.38 -17.48 20.10
N LYS A 121 -6.81 -16.24 20.31
CA LYS A 121 -6.85 -15.22 19.25
C LYS A 121 -5.78 -14.17 19.54
N LEU A 122 -4.96 -13.86 18.54
CA LEU A 122 -4.04 -12.72 18.61
C LEU A 122 -4.87 -11.43 18.44
N LEU A 123 -4.73 -10.50 19.39
CA LEU A 123 -5.45 -9.23 19.46
C LEU A 123 -4.49 -8.06 19.31
#